data_AF-A0A7C7DJE7-F1
#
_entry.id   AF-A0A7C7DJE7-F1
#
_cell.length_a   1.000
_cell.length_b   1.000
_cell.length_c   1.000
_cell.angle_alpha   90.00
_cell.angle_beta   90.00
_cell.angle_gamma   90.00
#
_symmetry.space_group_name_H-M   'P 1'
#
loop_
_entity.id
_entity.type
_entity.pdbx_description
1 polymer ?
#
loop_
_entity_poly.entity_id
_entity_poly.type
_entity_poly.pdbx_seq_one_letter_code
_entity_poly.pdbx_strand_id
1 'polypeptide(L)'
;LIVPARVALQFSLHMGERFDRLFQDVSRNSAGPTLSLAVVVAGVKTPVRYLFELSLELLKEAKWHFRRGDKHQGTLDIAVMSSFATFTDSIKSYRQRTLTKNGVKLTQRPFTFAQLRSFCDAVTLLRNFAAGPGKGWYYQLGRVATDFGEQVAELFFDYQYARLSDESRSIVNRAWPLLGGNGDRARMFNRGKDGLVCPWLDVMELWDYVGGRGENG
;
A
#
# COMPACT_ATOMS: atom_id res chain seq x y z
N LEU A 1 17.82 -8.30 -5.70
CA LEU A 1 17.85 -9.15 -4.49
C LEU A 1 16.63 -10.07 -4.53
N ILE A 2 16.78 -11.34 -4.19
CA ILE A 2 15.66 -12.28 -4.03
C ILE A 2 15.58 -12.63 -2.54
N VAL A 3 14.43 -12.41 -1.93
CA VAL A 3 14.20 -12.61 -0.49
C VAL A 3 12.83 -13.26 -0.27
N PRO A 4 12.59 -13.92 0.87
CA PRO A 4 11.26 -14.46 1.18
C PRO A 4 10.19 -13.35 1.18
N ALA A 5 9.03 -13.62 0.56
CA ALA A 5 7.97 -12.62 0.36
C ALA A 5 7.52 -11.95 1.69
N ARG A 6 7.42 -12.74 2.76
CA ARG A 6 7.01 -12.28 4.11
C ARG A 6 7.90 -11.18 4.71
N VAL A 7 9.16 -11.09 4.29
CA VAL A 7 10.11 -10.07 4.78
C VAL A 7 10.42 -9.00 3.74
N ALA A 8 10.01 -9.18 2.48
CA ALA A 8 10.44 -8.32 1.38
C ALA A 8 10.10 -6.85 1.63
N LEU A 9 8.86 -6.55 2.01
CA LEU A 9 8.39 -5.18 2.20
C LEU A 9 9.11 -4.48 3.36
N GLN A 10 9.25 -5.18 4.49
CA GLN A 10 9.97 -4.67 5.66
C GLN A 10 11.45 -4.48 5.36
N PHE A 11 12.08 -5.44 4.70
CA PHE A 11 13.49 -5.35 4.32
C PHE A 11 13.74 -4.14 3.40
N SER A 12 12.89 -3.95 2.39
CA SER A 12 12.99 -2.80 1.49
C SER A 12 12.77 -1.46 2.20
N LEU A 13 11.81 -1.40 3.13
CA LEU A 13 11.59 -0.20 3.95
C LEU A 13 12.82 0.14 4.80
N HIS A 14 13.38 -0.83 5.53
CA HIS A 14 14.56 -0.63 6.36
C HIS A 14 15.80 -0.23 5.52
N MET A 15 15.97 -0.84 4.35
CA MET A 15 17.05 -0.49 3.43
C MET A 15 16.91 0.95 2.93
N GLY A 16 15.71 1.32 2.48
CA GLY A 16 15.40 2.65 1.97
C GLY A 16 15.63 3.75 2.99
N GLU A 17 15.06 3.61 4.18
CA GLU A 17 15.24 4.59 5.26
C GLU A 17 16.69 4.69 5.74
N ARG A 18 17.40 3.56 5.80
CA ARG A 18 18.81 3.58 6.19
C ARG A 18 19.65 4.28 5.13
N PHE A 19 19.35 4.08 3.85
CA PHE A 19 20.00 4.83 2.77
C PHE A 19 19.73 6.33 2.93
N ASP A 20 18.46 6.74 3.00
CA ASP A 20 18.10 8.16 3.10
C ASP A 20 18.75 8.83 4.33
N ARG A 21 18.80 8.13 5.47
CA ARG A 21 19.46 8.63 6.69
C ARG A 21 20.98 8.79 6.52
N LEU A 22 21.64 7.84 5.87
CA LEU A 22 23.10 7.89 5.66
C LEU A 22 23.51 9.03 4.72
N PHE A 23 22.61 9.45 3.84
CA PHE A 23 22.85 10.48 2.84
C PHE A 23 22.12 11.81 3.13
N GLN A 24 21.47 11.94 4.28
CA GLN A 24 20.95 13.22 4.76
C GLN A 24 22.10 14.16 5.11
N ASP A 25 22.24 15.25 4.36
CA ASP A 25 23.26 16.27 4.66
C ASP A 25 22.81 17.17 5.80
N VAL A 26 23.21 16.81 7.02
CA VAL A 26 22.89 17.52 8.26
C VAL A 26 23.41 18.96 8.24
N SER A 27 24.42 19.26 7.42
CA SER A 27 25.10 20.57 7.41
C SER A 27 24.42 21.64 6.56
N ARG A 28 23.62 21.25 5.55
CA ARG A 28 23.07 22.18 4.54
C ARG A 28 21.54 22.29 4.53
N ASN A 29 20.85 21.53 5.38
CA ASN A 29 19.38 21.43 5.38
C ASN A 29 18.81 21.20 3.95
N SER A 30 19.58 20.51 3.11
CA SER A 30 19.24 20.20 1.72
C SER A 30 19.05 18.71 1.58
N ALA A 31 17.99 18.28 0.88
CA ALA A 31 17.75 16.87 0.62
C ALA A 31 18.94 16.26 -0.14
N GLY A 32 19.66 15.35 0.52
CA GLY A 32 20.70 14.55 -0.12
C GLY A 32 20.10 13.48 -1.04
N PRO A 33 20.94 12.62 -1.65
CA PRO A 33 20.47 11.51 -2.47
C PRO A 33 19.47 10.63 -1.74
N THR A 34 18.35 10.30 -2.39
CA THR A 34 17.32 9.37 -1.88
C THR A 34 17.24 8.11 -2.74
N LEU A 35 16.68 7.04 -2.16
CA LEU A 35 16.55 5.75 -2.85
C LEU A 35 15.14 5.50 -3.39
N SER A 36 15.02 5.08 -4.64
CA SER A 36 13.77 4.50 -5.17
C SER A 36 13.90 2.99 -5.27
N LEU A 37 12.90 2.25 -4.78
CA LEU A 37 12.87 0.79 -4.75
C LEU A 37 11.64 0.23 -5.48
N ALA A 38 11.76 -1.01 -5.94
CA ALA A 38 10.68 -1.78 -6.51
C ALA A 38 10.65 -3.19 -5.90
N VAL A 39 9.46 -3.67 -5.53
CA VAL A 39 9.24 -4.99 -4.97
C VAL A 39 8.23 -5.75 -5.82
N VAL A 40 8.61 -6.94 -6.28
CA VAL A 40 7.70 -7.87 -6.95
C VAL A 40 7.55 -9.10 -6.08
N VAL A 41 6.31 -9.44 -5.74
CA VAL A 41 5.99 -10.70 -5.06
C VAL A 41 5.35 -11.65 -6.07
N ALA A 42 5.90 -12.86 -6.21
CA ALA A 42 5.49 -13.80 -7.24
C ALA A 42 5.60 -15.25 -6.79
N GLY A 43 4.89 -16.13 -7.51
CA GLY A 43 5.00 -17.57 -7.32
C GLY A 43 6.36 -18.11 -7.79
N VAL A 44 6.80 -19.22 -7.19
CA VAL A 44 8.11 -19.84 -7.46
C VAL A 44 8.34 -20.23 -8.93
N LYS A 45 7.26 -20.46 -9.69
CA LYS A 45 7.33 -20.84 -11.11
C LYS A 45 7.35 -19.65 -12.07
N THR A 46 7.27 -18.41 -11.58
CA THR A 46 7.28 -17.24 -12.47
C THR A 46 8.66 -17.05 -13.10
N PRO A 47 8.76 -16.87 -14.44
CA PRO A 47 10.03 -16.64 -15.11
C PRO A 47 10.79 -15.42 -14.57
N VAL A 48 12.08 -15.60 -14.23
CA VAL A 48 12.93 -14.53 -13.67
C VAL A 48 13.03 -13.32 -14.59
N ARG A 49 13.09 -13.53 -15.91
CA ARG A 49 13.10 -12.45 -16.90
C ARG A 49 11.88 -11.53 -16.76
N TYR A 50 10.71 -12.13 -16.63
CA TYR A 50 9.46 -11.39 -16.45
C TYR A 50 9.46 -10.60 -15.13
N LEU A 51 9.94 -11.21 -14.03
CA LEU A 51 10.09 -10.52 -12.75
C LEU A 51 11.03 -9.33 -12.82
N PHE A 52 12.14 -9.46 -13.55
CA PHE A 52 13.09 -8.38 -13.76
C PHE A 52 12.48 -7.23 -14.56
N GLU A 53 11.82 -7.52 -15.68
CA GLU A 53 11.13 -6.53 -16.50
C GLU A 53 10.06 -5.77 -15.69
N LEU A 54 9.21 -6.50 -14.95
CA LEU A 54 8.20 -5.89 -14.07
C LEU A 54 8.81 -5.03 -12.96
N SER A 55 9.94 -5.45 -12.37
CA SER A 55 10.64 -4.67 -11.35
C SER A 55 11.18 -3.34 -11.90
N LEU A 56 11.62 -3.32 -13.17
CA LEU A 56 12.08 -2.10 -13.83
C LEU A 56 10.92 -1.14 -14.12
N GLU A 57 9.74 -1.66 -14.46
CA GLU A 57 8.54 -0.83 -14.62
C GLU A 57 8.10 -0.19 -13.30
N LEU A 58 8.01 -0.99 -12.22
CA LEU A 58 7.71 -0.49 -10.88
C LEU A 58 8.72 0.57 -10.43
N LEU A 59 10.01 0.36 -10.72
CA LEU A 59 11.05 1.33 -10.38
C LEU A 59 10.88 2.65 -11.13
N LYS A 60 10.41 2.62 -12.38
CA LYS A 60 10.08 3.84 -13.13
C LYS A 60 8.91 4.57 -12.46
N GLU A 61 7.86 3.87 -12.04
CA GLU A 61 6.70 4.47 -11.36
C GLU A 61 7.09 5.07 -10.00
N ALA A 62 7.93 4.39 -9.20
CA ALA A 62 8.47 4.93 -7.95
C ALA A 62 9.23 6.26 -8.19
N LYS A 63 10.13 6.29 -9.17
CA LYS A 63 10.88 7.51 -9.54
C LYS A 63 9.96 8.63 -10.03
N TRP A 64 8.90 8.30 -10.78
CA TRP A 64 7.89 9.27 -11.20
C TRP A 64 7.13 9.86 -10.00
N HIS A 65 6.76 9.03 -9.04
CA HIS A 65 6.12 9.47 -7.80
C HIS A 65 7.03 10.43 -7.01
N PHE A 66 8.32 10.09 -6.86
CA PHE A 66 9.31 10.98 -6.22
C PHE A 66 9.39 12.35 -6.90
N ARG A 67 9.42 12.40 -8.23
CA ARG A 67 9.53 13.67 -8.99
C ARG A 67 8.33 14.60 -8.80
N ARG A 68 7.14 14.05 -8.56
CA ARG A 68 5.89 14.78 -8.33
C ARG A 68 5.63 15.10 -6.85
N GLY A 69 6.34 14.43 -5.97
CA GLY A 69 6.15 14.49 -4.53
C GLY A 69 7.17 15.37 -3.81
N ASP A 70 7.21 15.18 -2.50
CA ASP A 70 8.24 15.75 -1.64
C ASP A 70 9.58 15.02 -1.87
N LYS A 71 10.64 15.78 -2.15
CA LYS A 71 11.95 15.25 -2.56
C LYS A 71 12.86 14.91 -1.38
N HIS A 72 12.32 14.82 -0.17
CA HIS A 72 13.10 14.64 1.06
C HIS A 72 13.23 13.19 1.51
N GLN A 73 12.52 12.27 0.85
CA GLN A 73 12.58 10.84 1.13
C GLN A 73 12.39 10.03 -0.15
N GLY A 74 12.93 8.82 -0.13
CA GLY A 74 12.79 7.84 -1.17
C GLY A 74 11.37 7.29 -1.31
N THR A 75 11.20 6.47 -2.35
CA THR A 75 9.90 5.90 -2.71
C THR A 75 10.02 4.43 -3.00
N LEU A 76 8.92 3.71 -2.83
CA LEU A 76 8.82 2.29 -3.13
C LEU A 76 7.55 2.02 -3.90
N ASP A 77 7.67 1.22 -4.94
CA ASP A 77 6.53 0.62 -5.59
C ASP A 77 6.51 -0.90 -5.45
N ILE A 78 5.30 -1.47 -5.37
CA ILE A 78 5.10 -2.91 -5.16
C ILE A 78 3.95 -3.47 -6.00
N ALA A 79 4.17 -4.67 -6.53
CA ALA A 79 3.12 -5.49 -7.15
C ALA A 79 3.15 -6.92 -6.60
N VAL A 80 1.97 -7.46 -6.30
CA VAL A 80 1.77 -8.88 -5.98
C VAL A 80 1.16 -9.56 -7.21
N MET A 81 1.88 -10.52 -7.79
CA MET A 81 1.49 -11.10 -9.09
C MET A 81 0.20 -11.90 -9.07
N SER A 82 -0.19 -12.50 -7.93
CA SER A 82 -1.50 -13.16 -7.81
C SER A 82 -2.67 -12.21 -8.14
N SER A 83 -2.44 -10.90 -8.01
CA SER A 83 -3.42 -9.86 -8.33
C SER A 83 -3.24 -9.27 -9.74
N PHE A 84 -2.12 -9.54 -10.41
CA PHE A 84 -1.67 -8.86 -11.65
C PHE A 84 -1.56 -9.78 -12.89
N ALA A 85 -1.51 -11.10 -12.72
CA ALA A 85 -1.04 -12.07 -13.71
C ALA A 85 -1.73 -12.06 -15.09
N THR A 86 -2.87 -11.38 -15.25
CA THR A 86 -3.64 -11.34 -16.51
C THR A 86 -3.24 -10.19 -17.45
N PHE A 87 -2.34 -9.28 -17.05
CA PHE A 87 -2.04 -8.07 -17.84
C PHE A 87 -0.74 -8.19 -18.64
N THR A 88 -0.85 -7.98 -19.96
CA THR A 88 0.23 -8.11 -20.96
C THR A 88 0.95 -6.80 -21.28
N ASP A 89 0.41 -5.64 -20.88
CA ASP A 89 0.84 -4.34 -21.42
C ASP A 89 1.90 -3.64 -20.55
N SER A 90 1.53 -3.20 -19.34
CA SER A 90 2.43 -2.59 -18.35
C SER A 90 1.74 -2.46 -16.99
N ILE A 91 2.50 -2.31 -15.90
CA ILE A 91 1.94 -2.05 -14.56
C ILE A 91 1.10 -0.77 -14.51
N LYS A 92 1.51 0.26 -15.25
CA LYS A 92 0.79 1.53 -15.32
C LYS A 92 -0.57 1.37 -16.00
N SER A 93 -0.60 0.67 -17.14
CA SER A 93 -1.84 0.37 -17.87
C SER A 93 -2.80 -0.46 -17.03
N TYR A 94 -2.29 -1.49 -16.34
CA TYR A 94 -3.08 -2.27 -15.39
C TYR A 94 -3.71 -1.41 -14.31
N ARG A 95 -2.91 -0.60 -13.60
CA ARG A 95 -3.43 0.24 -12.53
C ARG A 95 -4.48 1.21 -13.05
N GLN A 96 -4.26 1.80 -14.21
CA GLN A 96 -5.23 2.69 -14.82
C GLN A 96 -6.54 1.99 -15.20
N ARG A 97 -6.50 0.74 -15.66
CA ARG A 97 -7.70 0.00 -16.09
C ARG A 97 -8.43 -0.67 -14.92
N THR A 98 -7.69 -1.14 -13.92
CA THR A 98 -8.21 -2.01 -12.86
C THR A 98 -8.29 -1.30 -11.52
N LEU A 99 -7.32 -0.42 -11.22
CA LEU A 99 -7.20 0.28 -9.94
C LEU A 99 -7.55 1.76 -10.05
N THR A 100 -8.14 2.19 -11.15
CA THR A 100 -8.75 3.52 -11.30
C THR A 100 -10.10 3.35 -11.96
N LYS A 101 -11.18 3.68 -11.25
CA LYS A 101 -12.56 3.57 -11.76
C LYS A 101 -13.35 4.80 -11.37
N ASN A 102 -14.08 5.38 -12.34
CA ASN A 102 -14.97 6.53 -12.12
C ASN A 102 -14.31 7.70 -11.35
N GLY A 103 -13.02 7.98 -11.62
CA GLY A 103 -12.26 9.03 -10.92
C GLY A 103 -11.74 8.66 -9.53
N VAL A 104 -11.99 7.43 -9.05
CA VAL A 104 -11.49 6.89 -7.79
C VAL A 104 -10.28 6.01 -8.05
N LYS A 105 -9.19 6.25 -7.31
CA LYS A 105 -8.00 5.40 -7.29
C LYS A 105 -8.16 4.33 -6.20
N LEU A 106 -7.96 3.07 -6.52
CA LEU A 106 -8.12 1.94 -5.60
C LEU A 106 -6.79 1.50 -4.98
N THR A 107 -5.76 2.35 -5.08
CA THR A 107 -4.42 2.07 -4.58
C THR A 107 -3.73 3.37 -4.20
N GLN A 108 -3.04 3.37 -3.07
CA GLN A 108 -2.15 4.44 -2.65
C GLN A 108 -0.80 4.37 -3.37
N ARG A 109 -0.38 3.17 -3.81
CA ARG A 109 0.90 2.94 -4.51
C ARG A 109 1.13 3.90 -5.69
N PRO A 110 2.40 4.28 -5.97
CA PRO A 110 3.60 4.04 -5.14
C PRO A 110 3.58 4.78 -3.79
N PHE A 111 4.42 4.37 -2.84
CA PHE A 111 4.53 4.98 -1.52
C PHE A 111 5.84 5.76 -1.35
N THR A 112 5.88 6.80 -0.52
CA THR A 112 7.12 7.21 0.16
C THR A 112 7.47 6.21 1.28
N PHE A 113 8.71 6.21 1.77
CA PHE A 113 9.05 5.33 2.89
C PHE A 113 8.24 5.63 4.16
N ALA A 114 7.97 6.89 4.49
CA ALA A 114 7.10 7.24 5.60
C ALA A 114 5.67 6.71 5.40
N GLN A 115 5.09 6.89 4.21
CA GLN A 115 3.76 6.35 3.89
C GLN A 115 3.73 4.82 3.99
N LEU A 116 4.76 4.15 3.49
CA LEU A 116 4.86 2.70 3.54
C LEU A 116 4.99 2.20 4.99
N ARG A 117 5.74 2.90 5.84
CA ARG A 117 5.85 2.57 7.28
C ARG A 117 4.49 2.69 7.96
N SER A 118 3.83 3.85 7.84
CA SER A 118 2.49 4.05 8.42
C SER A 118 1.50 3.01 7.92
N PHE A 119 1.53 2.69 6.62
CA PHE A 119 0.70 1.63 6.05
C PHE A 119 1.00 0.26 6.67
N CYS A 120 2.28 -0.11 6.85
CA CYS A 120 2.66 -1.35 7.50
C CYS A 120 2.20 -1.40 8.97
N ASP A 121 2.31 -0.29 9.69
CA ASP A 121 1.84 -0.19 11.08
C ASP A 121 0.30 -0.34 11.13
N ALA A 122 -0.42 0.24 10.16
CA ALA A 122 -1.86 0.08 10.03
C ALA A 122 -2.25 -1.38 9.80
N VAL A 123 -1.63 -2.06 8.81
CA VAL A 123 -1.94 -3.46 8.52
C VAL A 123 -1.59 -4.36 9.71
N THR A 124 -0.50 -4.07 10.43
CA THR A 124 -0.13 -4.78 11.66
C THR A 124 -1.19 -4.59 12.75
N LEU A 125 -1.68 -3.36 12.92
CA LEU A 125 -2.74 -3.05 13.88
C LEU A 125 -4.05 -3.80 13.53
N LEU A 126 -4.43 -3.81 12.25
CA LEU A 126 -5.64 -4.50 11.80
C LEU A 126 -5.56 -6.04 11.93
N ARG A 127 -4.34 -6.60 11.87
CA ARG A 127 -4.08 -8.03 11.98
C ARG A 127 -4.03 -8.56 13.41
N ASN A 128 -3.36 -7.82 14.30
CA ASN A 128 -2.95 -8.35 15.60
C ASN A 128 -4.05 -8.29 16.66
N PHE A 129 -5.16 -7.61 16.39
CA PHE A 129 -6.27 -7.50 17.32
C PHE A 129 -7.33 -8.53 16.98
N ALA A 130 -7.56 -9.48 17.90
CA ALA A 130 -8.55 -10.54 17.74
C ALA A 130 -9.97 -10.01 17.50
N ALA A 131 -10.28 -8.83 18.05
CA ALA A 131 -11.56 -8.13 17.85
C ALA A 131 -11.65 -7.38 16.52
N GLY A 132 -10.63 -7.40 15.66
CA GLY A 132 -10.69 -6.79 14.33
C GLY A 132 -11.67 -7.50 13.40
N PRO A 133 -12.21 -6.83 12.36
CA PRO A 133 -13.21 -7.39 11.46
C PRO A 133 -12.68 -8.49 10.50
N GLY A 134 -11.39 -8.82 10.60
CA GLY A 134 -10.74 -9.86 9.82
C GLY A 134 -10.50 -9.50 8.34
N LYS A 135 -9.65 -10.27 7.66
CA LYS A 135 -9.24 -10.03 6.26
C LYS A 135 -10.43 -9.98 5.29
N GLY A 136 -11.44 -10.82 5.51
CA GLY A 136 -12.62 -10.92 4.66
C GLY A 136 -13.45 -9.63 4.58
N TRP A 137 -13.49 -8.85 5.67
CA TRP A 137 -14.19 -7.57 5.70
C TRP A 137 -13.53 -6.54 4.77
N TYR A 138 -12.20 -6.42 4.82
CA TYR A 138 -11.44 -5.54 3.93
C TYR A 138 -11.50 -5.98 2.47
N TYR A 139 -11.54 -7.29 2.21
CA TYR A 139 -11.76 -7.81 0.86
C TYR A 139 -13.11 -7.36 0.29
N GLN A 140 -14.19 -7.42 1.09
CA GLN A 140 -15.50 -6.93 0.67
C GLN A 140 -15.49 -5.43 0.36
N LEU A 141 -14.83 -4.62 1.20
CA LEU A 141 -14.66 -3.19 0.92
C LEU A 141 -13.94 -2.96 -0.41
N GLY A 142 -12.76 -3.58 -0.61
CA GLY A 142 -12.00 -3.45 -1.86
C GLY A 142 -12.81 -3.84 -3.09
N ARG A 143 -13.59 -4.91 -3.01
CA ARG A 143 -14.50 -5.34 -4.08
C ARG A 143 -15.59 -4.31 -4.34
N VAL A 144 -16.27 -3.81 -3.31
CA VAL A 144 -17.34 -2.81 -3.48
C VAL A 144 -16.80 -1.51 -4.07
N ALA A 145 -15.60 -1.07 -3.65
CA ALA A 145 -14.91 0.08 -4.25
C ALA A 145 -14.64 -0.12 -5.75
N THR A 146 -14.40 -1.37 -6.15
CA THR A 146 -14.09 -1.76 -7.53
C THR A 146 -15.35 -1.87 -8.38
N ASP A 147 -16.43 -2.41 -7.83
CA ASP A 147 -17.61 -2.76 -8.61
C ASP A 147 -18.64 -1.62 -8.66
N PHE A 148 -18.62 -0.70 -7.68
CA PHE A 148 -19.59 0.37 -7.53
C PHE A 148 -18.96 1.77 -7.48
N GLY A 149 -19.78 2.80 -7.72
CA GLY A 149 -19.35 4.20 -7.60
C GLY A 149 -19.17 4.66 -6.15
N GLU A 150 -18.55 5.83 -5.98
CA GLU A 150 -18.21 6.42 -4.67
C GLU A 150 -19.36 6.38 -3.66
N GLN A 151 -20.54 6.91 -4.03
CA GLN A 151 -21.68 7.03 -3.11
C GLN A 151 -22.16 5.67 -2.58
N VAL A 152 -22.24 4.67 -3.46
CA VAL A 152 -22.68 3.32 -3.08
C VAL A 152 -21.64 2.64 -2.20
N ALA A 153 -20.36 2.83 -2.51
CA ALA A 153 -19.27 2.26 -1.73
C ALA A 153 -19.13 2.91 -0.35
N GLU A 154 -19.30 4.23 -0.24
CA GLU A 154 -19.33 4.94 1.05
C GLU A 154 -20.52 4.49 1.90
N LEU A 155 -21.71 4.38 1.30
CA LEU A 155 -22.89 3.89 2.01
C LEU A 155 -22.72 2.44 2.50
N PHE A 156 -22.11 1.57 1.69
CA PHE A 156 -21.78 0.21 2.09
C PHE A 156 -20.79 0.20 3.25
N PHE A 157 -19.74 1.03 3.20
CA PHE A 157 -18.79 1.16 4.30
C PHE A 157 -19.50 1.59 5.58
N ASP A 158 -20.32 2.63 5.53
CA ASP A 158 -21.04 3.15 6.70
C ASP A 158 -21.95 2.09 7.32
N TYR A 159 -22.65 1.33 6.49
CA TYR A 159 -23.48 0.21 6.93
C TYR A 159 -22.66 -0.89 7.62
N GLN A 160 -21.56 -1.32 7.01
CA GLN A 160 -20.71 -2.37 7.58
C GLN A 160 -20.00 -1.90 8.85
N TYR A 161 -19.53 -0.65 8.86
CA TYR A 161 -18.89 -0.01 9.99
C TYR A 161 -19.86 0.12 11.18
N ALA A 162 -21.13 0.47 10.94
CA ALA A 162 -22.14 0.54 12.00
C ALA A 162 -22.44 -0.82 12.66
N ARG A 163 -22.18 -1.93 11.96
CA ARG A 163 -22.37 -3.30 12.45
C ARG A 163 -21.16 -3.87 13.19
N LEU A 164 -20.03 -3.16 13.17
CA LEU A 164 -18.85 -3.54 13.92
C LEU A 164 -19.07 -3.33 15.43
N SER A 165 -18.44 -4.17 16.24
CA SER A 165 -18.36 -3.93 17.68
C SER A 165 -17.61 -2.63 17.97
N ASP A 166 -17.81 -2.04 19.16
CA ASP A 166 -17.08 -0.84 19.58
C ASP A 166 -15.57 -1.02 19.53
N GLU A 167 -15.10 -2.20 19.92
CA GLU A 167 -13.68 -2.56 19.89
C GLU A 167 -13.16 -2.62 18.45
N SER A 168 -13.88 -3.30 17.55
CA SER A 168 -13.56 -3.35 16.12
C SER A 168 -13.52 -1.95 15.50
N ARG A 169 -14.50 -1.09 15.81
CA ARG A 169 -14.56 0.30 15.32
C ARG A 169 -13.35 1.10 15.81
N SER A 170 -13.00 0.96 17.09
CA SER A 170 -11.82 1.62 17.67
C SER A 170 -10.52 1.24 16.94
N ILE A 171 -10.34 -0.06 16.63
CA ILE A 171 -9.18 -0.54 15.88
C ILE A 171 -9.14 0.06 14.46
N VAL A 172 -10.26 0.03 13.75
CA VAL A 172 -10.36 0.57 12.39
C VAL A 172 -10.09 2.09 12.36
N ASN A 173 -10.62 2.84 13.33
CA ASN A 173 -10.37 4.28 13.46
C ASN A 173 -8.91 4.60 13.81
N ARG A 174 -8.26 3.78 14.64
CA ARG A 174 -6.82 3.94 14.94
C ARG A 174 -5.93 3.65 13.73
N ALA A 175 -6.34 2.71 12.86
CA ALA A 175 -5.63 2.43 11.61
C ALA A 175 -5.84 3.50 10.55
N TRP A 176 -6.98 4.20 10.57
CA TRP A 176 -7.37 5.17 9.56
C TRP A 176 -6.35 6.27 9.27
N PRO A 177 -5.83 7.03 10.25
CA PRO A 177 -4.83 8.06 9.99
C PRO A 177 -3.52 7.48 9.45
N LEU A 178 -3.15 6.26 9.86
CA LEU A 178 -1.97 5.56 9.36
C LEU A 178 -2.11 5.14 7.89
N LEU A 179 -3.34 4.99 7.39
CA LEU A 179 -3.67 4.76 5.98
C LEU A 179 -3.79 6.06 5.18
N GLY A 180 -3.41 7.22 5.74
CA GLY A 180 -3.53 8.52 5.10
C GLY A 180 -4.93 9.13 5.21
N GLY A 181 -5.75 8.61 6.13
CA GLY A 181 -7.07 9.14 6.42
C GLY A 181 -7.06 10.43 7.22
N ASN A 182 -8.03 11.30 6.93
CA ASN A 182 -8.25 12.53 7.68
C ASN A 182 -9.41 12.34 8.68
N GLY A 183 -9.25 12.92 9.87
CA GLY A 183 -10.23 12.86 10.96
C GLY A 183 -10.22 11.56 11.76
N ASP A 184 -11.04 11.51 12.81
CA ASP A 184 -11.01 10.43 13.79
C ASP A 184 -11.85 9.20 13.39
N ARG A 185 -12.75 9.36 12.42
CA ARG A 185 -13.63 8.30 11.93
C ARG A 185 -13.14 7.79 10.57
N ALA A 186 -12.95 6.48 10.48
CA ALA A 186 -12.65 5.80 9.24
C ALA A 186 -13.75 5.95 8.19
N ARG A 187 -13.36 5.94 6.92
CA ARG A 187 -14.27 6.08 5.76
C ARG A 187 -13.91 5.11 4.65
N MET A 188 -14.74 5.06 3.59
CA MET A 188 -14.40 4.26 2.43
C MET A 188 -13.22 4.84 1.65
N PHE A 189 -13.18 6.17 1.53
CA PHE A 189 -12.20 6.88 0.71
C PHE A 189 -11.44 7.97 1.46
N ASN A 190 -10.19 8.16 1.06
CA ASN A 190 -9.34 9.30 1.40
C ASN A 190 -9.33 10.30 0.26
N ARG A 191 -9.23 11.59 0.59
CA ARG A 191 -8.97 12.62 -0.43
C ARG A 191 -7.45 12.80 -0.55
N GLY A 192 -6.86 12.19 -1.57
CA GLY A 192 -5.47 12.40 -1.95
C GLY A 192 -5.28 13.61 -2.84
N LYS A 193 -4.02 13.87 -3.24
CA LYS A 193 -3.68 14.99 -4.15
C LYS A 193 -4.37 14.88 -5.52
N ASP A 194 -4.51 13.67 -6.02
CA ASP A 194 -5.02 13.38 -7.36
C ASP A 194 -6.49 12.90 -7.36
N GLY A 195 -7.22 13.09 -6.25
CA GLY A 195 -8.62 12.67 -6.11
C GLY A 195 -8.83 11.65 -4.99
N LEU A 196 -9.92 10.90 -5.09
CA LEU A 196 -10.30 9.92 -4.07
C LEU A 196 -9.44 8.66 -4.16
N VAL A 197 -9.03 8.15 -3.00
CA VAL A 197 -8.21 6.96 -2.87
C VAL A 197 -8.85 5.98 -1.89
N CYS A 198 -9.10 4.74 -2.33
CA CYS A 198 -9.53 3.64 -1.46
C CYS A 198 -8.28 2.88 -0.96
N PRO A 199 -7.98 2.89 0.36
CA PRO A 199 -6.80 2.20 0.90
C PRO A 199 -7.04 0.70 1.13
N TRP A 200 -8.30 0.27 1.17
CA TRP A 200 -8.69 -1.07 1.64
C TRP A 200 -8.24 -2.20 0.72
N LEU A 201 -8.12 -1.94 -0.58
CA LEU A 201 -7.59 -2.92 -1.52
C LEU A 201 -6.10 -3.18 -1.30
N ASP A 202 -5.31 -2.13 -1.03
CA ASP A 202 -3.89 -2.29 -0.68
C ASP A 202 -3.75 -3.06 0.64
N VAL A 203 -4.59 -2.75 1.65
CA VAL A 203 -4.61 -3.48 2.93
C VAL A 203 -4.82 -4.97 2.69
N MET A 204 -5.75 -5.34 1.81
CA MET A 204 -6.03 -6.72 1.45
C MET A 204 -4.86 -7.36 0.70
N GLU A 205 -4.35 -6.70 -0.34
CA GLU A 205 -3.28 -7.23 -1.21
C GLU A 205 -1.96 -7.41 -0.45
N LEU A 206 -1.67 -6.53 0.50
CA LEU A 206 -0.43 -6.54 1.29
C LEU A 206 -0.58 -7.21 2.66
N TRP A 207 -1.77 -7.73 2.99
CA TRP A 207 -2.09 -8.32 4.29
C TRP A 207 -1.07 -9.38 4.73
N ASP A 208 -0.71 -10.31 3.82
CA ASP A 208 0.16 -11.45 4.11
C ASP A 208 1.66 -11.10 4.00
N TYR A 209 1.99 -9.88 3.58
CA TYR A 209 3.38 -9.44 3.31
C TYR A 209 3.88 -8.38 4.30
N VAL A 210 3.03 -8.00 5.27
CA VAL A 210 3.39 -7.15 6.41
C VAL A 210 3.64 -8.03 7.65
N GLY A 211 4.46 -7.58 8.62
CA GLY A 211 4.60 -8.26 9.90
C GLY A 211 5.67 -9.35 10.00
N GLY A 212 6.60 -9.44 9.03
CA GLY A 212 7.73 -10.39 9.06
C GLY A 212 8.82 -10.13 10.11
N ARG A 213 8.46 -9.77 11.36
CA ARG A 213 9.34 -10.05 12.51
C ARG A 213 9.06 -11.50 12.91
N GLY A 214 10.11 -12.29 13.06
CA GLY A 214 10.02 -13.71 13.39
C GLY A 214 9.02 -13.96 14.51
N GLU A 215 7.87 -14.53 14.14
CA GLU A 215 7.11 -15.36 15.04
C GLU A 215 8.01 -16.56 15.33
N ASN A 216 8.77 -16.45 16.42
CA ASN A 216 9.32 -17.61 17.10
C ASN A 216 8.10 -18.40 17.60
N GLY A 217 7.72 -19.43 16.84
CA GLY A 217 7.13 -20.62 17.45
C GLY A 217 8.16 -21.33 18.32
#